data_AF-A0A354PA23-F1
#
_entry.id   AF-A0A354PA23-F1
#
_cell.length_a   1.000
_cell.length_b   1.000
_cell.length_c   1.000
_cell.angle_alpha   90.00
_cell.angle_beta   90.00
_cell.angle_gamma   90.00
#
_symmetry.space_group_name_H-M   'P 1'
#
loop_
_entity.id
_entity.type
_entity.pdbx_description
1 polymer ?
#
loop_
_entity_poly.entity_id
_entity_poly.type
_entity_poly.pdbx_seq_one_letter_code
_entity_poly.pdbx_strand_id
1 'polypeptide(L)'
;MKTTSTLFKHDMFCLRPSSLDAQSIAADVYDRTCRTSFDQPGFCVVNVGDTIGSVAFRQLMADIKREMAAIHSLKTGKTLIYLSVARFDQQESTKPHLDGGPDECFLMLGYEPSEIESEIEISDYTKCAFDLGLTPKEFMAKHNPMFKAGHEMLRPYTTRVVCFSPSSFQIVCINNSSAPFSSSSAHWQGTLHTAKILAPDESKRRVINSTMIASAAPGSIDQVDEATLNHFIHTSEVKRRGYDKSHLKDDV
;
A
#
# COMPACT_ATOMS: atom_id res chain seq x y z
N MET A 1 3.45 24.04 20.77
CA MET A 1 4.45 23.41 19.87
C MET A 1 4.00 23.68 18.45
N LYS A 2 4.83 24.33 17.62
CA LYS A 2 4.50 24.56 16.20
C LYS A 2 4.59 23.20 15.50
N THR A 3 3.45 22.62 15.13
CA THR A 3 3.40 21.45 14.24
C THR A 3 3.88 21.90 12.87
N THR A 4 5.17 21.70 12.60
CA THR A 4 5.69 21.71 11.24
C THR A 4 4.98 20.59 10.48
N SER A 5 4.01 20.97 9.65
CA SER A 5 3.48 20.11 8.59
C SER A 5 4.67 19.68 7.74
N THR A 6 5.10 18.44 7.88
CA THR A 6 6.08 17.82 6.99
C THR A 6 5.30 17.14 5.88
N LEU A 7 4.79 17.95 4.94
CA LEU A 7 4.44 17.43 3.63
C LEU A 7 5.72 16.88 3.01
N PHE A 8 5.75 15.58 2.75
CA PHE A 8 6.89 14.94 2.09
C PHE A 8 7.09 15.55 0.71
N LYS A 9 8.35 15.78 0.32
CA LYS A 9 8.64 16.19 -1.05
C LYS A 9 8.36 15.02 -2.00
N HIS A 10 7.97 15.33 -3.22
CA HIS A 10 7.57 14.33 -4.21
C HIS A 10 8.62 13.23 -4.46
N ASP A 11 9.90 13.57 -4.47
CA ASP A 11 11.04 12.68 -4.69
C ASP A 11 11.26 11.69 -3.53
N MET A 12 10.68 11.97 -2.36
CA MET A 12 10.71 11.06 -1.21
C MET A 12 9.79 9.86 -1.39
N PHE A 13 8.75 9.95 -2.24
CA PHE A 13 7.78 8.86 -2.41
C PHE A 13 7.51 8.51 -3.88
N CYS A 14 7.97 9.30 -4.85
CA CYS A 14 7.81 9.01 -6.28
C CYS A 14 9.10 8.43 -6.86
N LEU A 15 9.12 7.11 -7.03
CA LEU A 15 10.26 6.36 -7.56
C LEU A 15 10.09 6.12 -9.06
N ARG A 16 11.14 6.39 -9.82
CA ARG A 16 11.26 6.10 -11.25
C ARG A 16 12.58 5.36 -11.48
N PRO A 17 12.60 4.03 -11.29
CA PRO A 17 13.82 3.27 -11.41
C PRO A 17 14.32 3.28 -12.86
N SER A 18 15.64 3.34 -13.05
CA SER A 18 16.26 3.31 -14.38
C SER A 18 16.24 1.93 -15.03
N SER A 19 16.03 0.88 -14.23
CA SER A 19 15.88 -0.51 -14.65
C SER A 19 14.87 -1.21 -13.74
N LEU A 20 14.25 -2.28 -14.22
CA LEU A 20 13.32 -3.08 -13.41
C LEU A 20 14.05 -4.17 -12.61
N ASP A 21 15.12 -3.77 -11.93
CA ASP A 21 15.87 -4.62 -11.02
C ASP A 21 15.17 -4.70 -9.66
N ALA A 22 14.67 -5.89 -9.32
CA ALA A 22 13.86 -6.10 -8.12
C ALA A 22 14.63 -5.79 -6.82
N GLN A 23 15.94 -6.06 -6.78
CA GLN A 23 16.76 -5.84 -5.60
C GLN A 23 16.89 -4.35 -5.28
N SER A 24 17.22 -3.53 -6.28
CA SER A 24 17.32 -2.08 -6.14
C SER A 24 15.98 -1.44 -5.78
N ILE A 25 14.91 -1.85 -6.47
CA ILE A 25 13.55 -1.36 -6.17
C ILE A 25 13.14 -1.74 -4.74
N ALA A 26 13.40 -2.97 -4.31
CA ALA A 26 13.05 -3.43 -2.96
C ALA A 26 13.77 -2.65 -1.87
N ALA A 27 15.03 -2.26 -2.06
CA ALA A 27 15.75 -1.41 -1.12
C ALA A 27 15.07 -0.04 -0.95
N ASP A 28 14.76 0.63 -2.06
CA ASP A 28 14.08 1.94 -2.04
C ASP A 28 12.68 1.85 -1.42
N VAL A 29 11.92 0.82 -1.79
CA VAL A 29 10.57 0.56 -1.25
C VAL A 29 10.63 0.28 0.24
N TYR A 30 11.54 -0.60 0.69
CA TYR A 30 11.66 -0.98 2.09
C TYR A 30 11.96 0.22 2.97
N ASP A 31 12.93 1.06 2.60
CA ASP A 31 13.34 2.21 3.42
C ASP A 31 12.23 3.27 3.57
N ARG A 32 11.32 3.36 2.60
CA ARG A 32 10.20 4.34 2.59
C ARG A 32 8.95 3.79 3.25
N THR A 33 8.57 2.57 2.93
CA THR A 33 7.34 1.94 3.41
C THR A 33 7.51 1.38 4.81
N CYS A 34 8.55 0.57 5.08
CA CYS A 34 8.76 -0.11 6.36
C CYS A 34 9.40 0.81 7.42
N ARG A 35 8.98 2.08 7.48
CA ARG A 35 9.52 3.09 8.40
C ARG A 35 9.18 2.78 9.85
N THR A 36 10.10 3.13 10.75
CA THR A 36 9.94 3.03 12.22
C THR A 36 10.00 4.38 12.92
N SER A 37 10.29 5.46 12.18
CA SER A 37 10.22 6.87 12.61
C SER A 37 9.24 7.65 11.72
N PHE A 38 9.13 8.96 11.94
CA PHE A 38 8.30 9.87 11.14
C PHE A 38 9.09 10.65 10.08
N ASP A 39 10.36 10.28 9.83
CA ASP A 39 11.23 10.98 8.87
C ASP A 39 11.05 10.49 7.42
N GLN A 40 10.45 9.31 7.26
CA GLN A 40 10.12 8.71 5.97
C GLN A 40 8.60 8.73 5.76
N PRO A 41 8.12 8.63 4.51
CA PRO A 41 6.70 8.78 4.22
C PRO A 41 5.80 7.67 4.77
N GLY A 42 6.31 6.45 4.89
CA GLY A 42 5.50 5.27 5.21
C GLY A 42 4.77 4.74 3.98
N PHE A 43 5.07 5.28 2.81
CA PHE A 43 4.56 4.82 1.52
C PHE A 43 5.52 5.21 0.39
N CYS A 44 5.35 4.60 -0.77
CA CYS A 44 5.95 5.05 -2.02
C CYS A 44 5.15 4.58 -3.24
N VAL A 45 5.44 5.18 -4.38
CA VAL A 45 4.94 4.81 -5.71
C VAL A 45 6.14 4.53 -6.61
N VAL A 46 6.20 3.33 -7.16
CA VAL A 46 7.15 2.93 -8.19
C VAL A 46 6.43 3.02 -9.53
N ASN A 47 6.87 3.91 -10.42
CA ASN A 47 6.41 3.92 -11.80
C ASN A 47 7.25 2.95 -12.62
N VAL A 48 6.61 1.89 -13.14
CA VAL A 48 7.24 0.79 -13.88
C VAL A 48 7.20 1.03 -15.40
N GLY A 49 6.52 2.08 -15.86
CA GLY A 49 6.30 2.39 -17.27
C GLY A 49 5.08 1.68 -17.85
N ASP A 50 4.91 1.76 -19.17
CA ASP A 50 3.76 1.23 -19.92
C ASP A 50 4.09 0.02 -20.80
N THR A 51 5.37 -0.34 -20.89
CA THR A 51 5.84 -1.42 -21.76
C THR A 51 5.83 -2.81 -21.13
N ILE A 52 5.67 -2.91 -19.80
CA ILE A 52 5.63 -4.21 -19.11
C ILE A 52 4.27 -4.89 -19.32
N GLY A 53 4.26 -6.22 -19.48
CA GLY A 53 3.01 -6.99 -19.53
C GLY A 53 2.44 -7.29 -18.13
N SER A 54 1.13 -7.51 -18.05
CA SER A 54 0.40 -7.78 -16.79
C SER A 54 1.01 -8.93 -15.95
N VAL A 55 1.40 -10.04 -16.60
CA VAL A 55 2.07 -11.18 -15.92
C VAL A 55 3.45 -10.78 -15.40
N ALA A 56 4.27 -10.14 -16.23
CA ALA A 56 5.61 -9.68 -15.85
C ALA A 56 5.55 -8.64 -14.72
N PHE A 57 4.52 -7.81 -14.70
CA PHE A 57 4.29 -6.83 -13.64
C PHE A 57 3.99 -7.49 -12.29
N ARG A 58 3.12 -8.50 -12.26
CA ARG A 58 2.88 -9.27 -11.02
C ARG A 58 4.08 -10.10 -10.60
N GLN A 59 4.85 -10.62 -11.55
CA GLN A 59 6.12 -11.29 -11.27
C GLN A 59 7.10 -10.33 -10.58
N LEU A 60 7.24 -9.09 -11.08
CA LEU A 60 8.06 -8.06 -10.46
C LEU A 60 7.61 -7.75 -9.02
N MET A 61 6.30 -7.69 -8.75
CA MET A 61 5.78 -7.52 -7.38
C MET A 61 6.21 -8.68 -6.46
N ALA A 62 6.13 -9.92 -6.95
CA ALA A 62 6.56 -11.11 -6.22
C ALA A 62 8.07 -11.08 -5.92
N ASP A 63 8.87 -10.68 -6.92
CA ASP A 63 10.31 -10.54 -6.77
C ASP A 63 10.67 -9.44 -5.75
N ILE A 64 10.03 -8.27 -5.82
CA ILE A 64 10.22 -7.19 -4.85
C ILE A 64 9.89 -7.67 -3.44
N LYS A 65 8.78 -8.40 -3.22
CA LYS A 65 8.46 -8.97 -1.89
C LYS A 65 9.55 -9.88 -1.38
N ARG A 66 10.10 -10.76 -2.22
CA ARG A 66 11.20 -11.67 -1.84
C ARG A 66 12.44 -10.89 -1.42
N GLU A 67 12.85 -9.90 -2.20
CA GLU A 67 14.02 -9.07 -1.88
C GLU A 67 13.79 -8.23 -0.61
N MET A 68 12.59 -7.67 -0.43
CA MET A 68 12.20 -7.00 0.82
C MET A 68 12.25 -7.94 2.02
N ALA A 69 11.88 -9.22 1.87
CA ALA A 69 11.95 -10.20 2.94
C ALA A 69 13.39 -10.46 3.38
N ALA A 70 14.33 -10.54 2.43
CA ALA A 70 15.75 -10.66 2.71
C ALA A 70 16.29 -9.42 3.46
N ILE A 71 15.93 -8.21 3.01
CA ILE A 71 16.29 -6.95 3.69
C ILE A 71 15.72 -6.93 5.12
N HIS A 72 14.44 -7.29 5.28
CA HIS A 72 13.78 -7.32 6.58
C HIS A 72 14.49 -8.29 7.53
N SER A 73 14.80 -9.50 7.05
CA SER A 73 15.48 -10.52 7.86
C SER A 73 16.85 -10.07 8.33
N LEU A 74 17.63 -9.43 7.46
CA LEU A 74 18.92 -8.86 7.85
C LEU A 74 18.77 -7.75 8.91
N LYS A 75 17.75 -6.89 8.79
CA LYS A 75 17.56 -5.73 9.67
C LYS A 75 16.92 -6.07 11.02
N THR A 76 16.09 -7.10 11.10
CA THR A 76 15.24 -7.35 12.28
C THR A 76 15.30 -8.77 12.82
N GLY A 77 15.89 -9.72 12.09
CA GLY A 77 15.81 -11.15 12.40
C GLY A 77 14.42 -11.78 12.19
N LYS A 78 13.44 -11.02 11.71
CA LYS A 78 12.09 -11.49 11.33
C LYS A 78 12.01 -11.80 9.83
N THR A 79 10.88 -12.24 9.31
CA THR A 79 10.66 -12.40 7.86
C THR A 79 9.41 -11.65 7.41
N LEU A 80 9.21 -11.53 6.09
CA LEU A 80 7.98 -11.00 5.51
C LEU A 80 7.17 -12.13 4.87
N ILE A 81 5.93 -12.28 5.33
CA ILE A 81 5.00 -13.30 4.82
C ILE A 81 3.83 -12.68 4.06
N TYR A 82 3.37 -13.34 3.00
CA TYR A 82 2.08 -13.05 2.39
C TYR A 82 0.95 -13.47 3.31
N LEU A 83 -0.01 -12.58 3.51
CA LEU A 83 -1.29 -12.88 4.13
C LEU A 83 -2.38 -13.09 3.08
N SER A 84 -2.32 -12.34 1.98
CA SER A 84 -3.27 -12.44 0.88
C SER A 84 -2.68 -11.95 -0.43
N VAL A 85 -3.24 -12.45 -1.54
CA VAL A 85 -3.05 -11.95 -2.91
C VAL A 85 -4.41 -11.87 -3.59
N ALA A 86 -4.65 -10.82 -4.37
CA ALA A 86 -5.90 -10.63 -5.09
C ALA A 86 -5.70 -9.80 -6.35
N ARG A 87 -6.52 -10.05 -7.38
CA ARG A 87 -6.59 -9.23 -8.60
C ARG A 87 -8.06 -8.87 -8.85
N PHE A 88 -8.37 -7.57 -8.83
CA PHE A 88 -9.75 -7.11 -8.89
C PHE A 88 -9.92 -5.76 -9.59
N ASP A 89 -11.15 -5.48 -10.03
CA ASP A 89 -11.59 -4.20 -10.59
C ASP A 89 -12.14 -3.32 -9.46
N GLN A 90 -11.57 -2.13 -9.26
CA GLN A 90 -12.06 -1.18 -8.25
C GLN A 90 -12.47 0.14 -8.90
N GLN A 91 -13.78 0.38 -8.88
CA GLN A 91 -14.45 1.57 -9.42
C GLN A 91 -15.02 2.48 -8.33
N GLU A 92 -14.84 2.13 -7.06
CA GLU A 92 -15.40 2.88 -5.94
C GLU A 92 -14.34 3.71 -5.23
N SER A 93 -14.75 4.93 -4.88
CA SER A 93 -13.94 5.81 -4.04
C SER A 93 -13.99 5.33 -2.60
N THR A 94 -12.84 5.33 -1.94
CA THR A 94 -12.73 5.02 -0.52
C THR A 94 -12.64 6.30 0.30
N LYS A 95 -12.87 6.17 1.61
CA LYS A 95 -12.48 7.17 2.60
C LYS A 95 -11.11 6.79 3.18
N PRO A 96 -10.44 7.65 3.97
CA PRO A 96 -9.22 7.23 4.66
C PRO A 96 -9.49 6.00 5.53
N HIS A 97 -8.79 4.92 5.24
CA HIS A 97 -8.98 3.64 5.91
C HIS A 97 -7.67 2.88 6.06
N LEU A 98 -7.72 1.89 6.95
CA LEU A 98 -6.71 0.88 7.21
C LEU A 98 -7.31 -0.45 6.77
N ASP A 99 -6.55 -1.26 6.02
CA ASP A 99 -6.99 -2.60 5.68
C ASP A 99 -6.80 -3.54 6.87
N GLY A 100 -7.65 -4.56 7.00
CA GLY A 100 -7.57 -5.50 8.11
C GLY A 100 -6.29 -6.36 8.03
N GLY A 101 -5.44 -6.30 9.05
CA GLY A 101 -4.20 -7.08 9.12
C GLY A 101 -3.61 -7.06 10.54
N PRO A 102 -2.47 -7.74 10.77
CA PRO A 102 -1.76 -7.68 12.05
C PRO A 102 -1.10 -6.31 12.24
N ASP A 103 -0.61 -6.07 13.47
CA ASP A 103 -0.09 -4.77 13.87
C ASP A 103 1.06 -4.26 13.00
N GLU A 104 1.91 -5.13 12.44
CA GLU A 104 3.01 -4.76 11.54
C GLU A 104 2.82 -5.41 10.15
N CYS A 105 2.09 -4.72 9.28
CA CYS A 105 1.89 -5.13 7.89
C CYS A 105 1.94 -3.94 6.92
N PHE A 106 2.05 -4.24 5.64
CA PHE A 106 1.94 -3.27 4.56
C PHE A 106 1.18 -3.86 3.37
N LEU A 107 0.64 -2.98 2.55
CA LEU A 107 0.02 -3.31 1.27
C LEU A 107 1.03 -3.02 0.16
N MET A 108 1.11 -3.92 -0.82
CA MET A 108 1.74 -3.65 -2.11
C MET A 108 0.66 -3.78 -3.18
N LEU A 109 0.25 -2.64 -3.74
CA LEU A 109 -0.83 -2.49 -4.70
C LEU A 109 -0.27 -2.21 -6.09
N GLY A 110 -0.40 -3.14 -7.02
CA GLY A 110 -0.03 -2.99 -8.41
C GLY A 110 -1.20 -2.52 -9.27
N TYR A 111 -1.16 -1.28 -9.72
CA TYR A 111 -2.12 -0.69 -10.65
C TYR A 111 -1.68 -0.96 -12.09
N GLU A 112 -2.57 -1.57 -12.87
CA GLU A 112 -2.40 -1.69 -14.33
C GLU A 112 -2.92 -0.42 -15.02
N PRO A 113 -2.42 -0.07 -16.23
CA PRO A 113 -2.93 1.05 -16.99
C PRO A 113 -4.45 0.98 -17.17
N SER A 114 -5.11 2.13 -17.05
CA SER A 114 -6.57 2.23 -17.04
C SER A 114 -7.01 3.55 -17.65
N GLU A 115 -8.18 3.55 -18.29
CA GLU A 115 -8.87 4.78 -18.69
C GLU A 115 -9.66 5.42 -17.53
N ILE A 116 -9.78 4.74 -16.38
CA ILE A 116 -10.44 5.25 -15.20
C ILE A 116 -9.43 6.07 -14.39
N GLU A 117 -9.59 7.40 -14.45
CA GLU A 117 -8.77 8.30 -13.67
C GLU A 117 -9.08 8.17 -12.17
N SER A 118 -8.01 8.11 -11.38
CA SER A 118 -8.12 8.11 -9.92
C SER A 118 -7.00 8.90 -9.26
N GLU A 119 -7.32 9.51 -8.12
CA GLU A 119 -6.38 10.17 -7.25
C GLU A 119 -6.12 9.30 -6.02
N ILE A 120 -4.87 9.28 -5.54
CA ILE A 120 -4.51 8.64 -4.27
C ILE A 120 -4.06 9.70 -3.28
N GLU A 121 -4.56 9.59 -2.05
CA GLU A 121 -4.09 10.37 -0.90
C GLU A 121 -3.65 9.41 0.21
N ILE A 122 -2.55 9.74 0.86
CA ILE A 122 -2.01 9.00 2.01
C ILE A 122 -2.00 9.92 3.23
N SER A 123 -2.61 9.49 4.32
CA SER A 123 -2.68 10.26 5.57
C SER A 123 -1.83 9.60 6.65
N ASP A 124 -0.86 10.33 7.19
CA ASP A 124 0.00 9.85 8.28
C ASP A 124 -0.75 9.91 9.63
N TYR A 125 -1.68 8.99 9.80
CA TYR A 125 -2.50 8.92 11.00
C TYR A 125 -1.72 8.50 12.24
N THR A 126 -0.62 7.76 12.09
CA THR A 126 0.23 7.40 13.23
C THR A 126 1.00 8.61 13.74
N LYS A 127 1.47 9.50 12.85
CA LYS A 127 2.03 10.80 13.25
C LYS A 127 0.98 11.69 13.91
N CYS A 128 -0.23 11.75 13.33
CA CYS A 128 -1.33 12.50 13.92
C CYS A 128 -1.67 11.99 15.33
N ALA A 129 -1.77 10.67 15.51
CA ALA A 129 -1.99 10.04 16.82
C ALA A 129 -0.86 10.38 17.79
N PHE A 130 0.39 10.25 17.37
CA PHE A 130 1.57 10.57 18.17
C PHE A 130 1.58 12.02 18.65
N ASP A 131 1.29 12.98 17.77
CA ASP A 131 1.23 14.42 18.13
C ASP A 131 0.10 14.75 19.12
N LEU A 132 -0.93 13.90 19.17
CA LEU A 132 -2.03 13.99 20.14
C LEU A 132 -1.78 13.19 21.42
N GLY A 133 -0.64 12.51 21.54
CA GLY A 133 -0.34 11.63 22.68
C GLY A 133 -1.21 10.37 22.72
N LEU A 134 -1.65 9.88 21.56
CA LEU A 134 -2.48 8.68 21.39
C LEU A 134 -1.70 7.58 20.67
N THR A 135 -2.06 6.33 20.92
CA THR A 135 -1.69 5.22 20.04
C THR A 135 -2.52 5.23 18.75
N PRO A 136 -2.07 4.56 17.67
CA PRO A 136 -2.84 4.46 16.43
C PRO A 136 -4.24 3.87 16.62
N LYS A 137 -4.36 2.83 17.45
CA LYS A 137 -5.65 2.19 17.75
C LYS A 137 -6.59 3.11 18.54
N GLU A 138 -6.07 3.86 19.51
CA GLU A 138 -6.86 4.86 20.24
C GLU A 138 -7.32 6.00 19.33
N PHE A 139 -6.47 6.46 18.41
CA PHE A 139 -6.87 7.45 17.40
C PHE A 139 -8.03 6.91 16.56
N MET A 140 -7.93 5.69 16.03
CA MET A 140 -9.01 5.11 15.22
C MET A 140 -10.32 4.93 16.01
N ALA A 141 -10.24 4.62 17.31
CA ALA A 141 -11.41 4.50 18.17
C ALA A 141 -12.07 5.86 18.49
N LYS A 142 -11.27 6.89 18.77
CA LYS A 142 -11.76 8.23 19.21
C LYS A 142 -12.06 9.17 18.04
N HIS A 143 -11.33 9.03 16.95
CA HIS A 143 -11.28 9.96 15.82
C HIS A 143 -11.39 9.21 14.48
N ASN A 144 -12.29 8.24 14.42
CA ASN A 144 -12.50 7.42 13.23
C ASN A 144 -12.67 8.29 11.97
N PRO A 145 -11.75 8.21 10.99
CA PRO A 145 -11.73 9.08 9.82
C PRO A 145 -12.82 8.78 8.79
N MET A 146 -13.64 7.74 9.02
CA MET A 146 -14.89 7.54 8.29
C MET A 146 -15.91 8.66 8.55
N PHE A 147 -15.77 9.38 9.67
CA PHE A 147 -16.57 10.55 10.02
C PHE A 147 -15.81 11.85 9.75
N LYS A 148 -16.57 12.91 9.45
CA LYS A 148 -16.03 14.22 9.05
C LYS A 148 -14.99 14.78 10.04
N ALA A 149 -15.25 14.70 11.35
CA ALA A 149 -14.34 15.25 12.35
C ALA A 149 -12.96 14.57 12.35
N GLY A 150 -12.92 13.23 12.27
CA GLY A 150 -11.67 12.47 12.17
C GLY A 150 -10.94 12.75 10.85
N HIS A 151 -11.68 12.86 9.74
CA HIS A 151 -11.10 13.19 8.44
C HIS A 151 -10.46 14.60 8.44
N GLU A 152 -11.15 15.62 8.97
CA GLU A 152 -10.60 16.98 9.04
C GLU A 152 -9.30 17.05 9.87
N MET A 153 -9.20 16.25 10.93
CA MET A 153 -7.97 16.15 11.73
C MET A 153 -6.77 15.59 10.95
N LEU A 154 -7.01 14.73 9.96
CA LEU A 154 -5.95 14.13 9.16
C LEU A 154 -5.41 15.07 8.09
N ARG A 155 -6.17 16.09 7.65
CA ARG A 155 -5.80 16.94 6.51
C ARG A 155 -4.39 17.54 6.60
N PRO A 156 -3.89 18.02 7.76
CA PRO A 156 -2.52 18.51 7.88
C PRO A 156 -1.43 17.44 7.72
N TYR A 157 -1.81 16.16 7.81
CA TYR A 157 -0.98 14.96 7.69
C TYR A 157 -1.25 14.20 6.38
N THR A 158 -2.11 14.72 5.50
CA THR A 158 -2.46 14.10 4.23
C THR A 158 -1.55 14.59 3.11
N THR A 159 -0.94 13.64 2.41
CA THR A 159 -0.15 13.87 1.20
C THR A 159 -0.93 13.37 -0.01
N ARG A 160 -1.15 14.26 -0.98
CA ARG A 160 -1.65 13.87 -2.30
C ARG A 160 -0.53 13.24 -3.13
N VAL A 161 -0.79 12.08 -3.72
CA VAL A 161 0.18 11.34 -4.54
C VAL A 161 0.20 11.90 -5.96
N VAL A 162 1.04 12.90 -6.19
CA VAL A 162 1.08 13.66 -7.47
C VAL A 162 1.70 12.92 -8.65
N CYS A 163 2.41 11.81 -8.41
CA CYS A 163 3.05 11.01 -9.46
C CYS A 163 2.25 9.76 -9.86
N PHE A 164 1.03 9.61 -9.35
CA PHE A 164 0.12 8.57 -9.80
C PHE A 164 -0.36 8.89 -11.22
N SER A 165 -0.28 7.91 -12.12
CA SER A 165 -0.57 8.04 -13.55
C SER A 165 -1.38 6.83 -14.01
N PRO A 166 -2.57 7.05 -14.61
CA PRO A 166 -3.40 5.97 -15.12
C PRO A 166 -2.83 5.32 -16.39
N SER A 167 -1.82 5.93 -17.03
CA SER A 167 -1.21 5.44 -18.27
C SER A 167 -0.04 4.47 -18.08
N SER A 168 0.35 4.15 -16.84
CA SER A 168 1.53 3.33 -16.56
C SER A 168 1.21 2.25 -15.53
N PHE A 169 1.95 1.14 -15.59
CA PHE A 169 1.99 0.21 -14.48
C PHE A 169 2.66 0.87 -13.28
N GLN A 170 2.01 0.81 -12.13
CA GLN A 170 2.53 1.43 -10.91
C GLN A 170 2.34 0.55 -9.69
N ILE A 171 3.38 0.45 -8.86
CA ILE A 171 3.29 -0.23 -7.56
C ILE A 171 3.20 0.84 -6.48
N VAL A 172 2.16 0.79 -5.67
CA VAL A 172 1.99 1.65 -4.48
C VAL A 172 2.17 0.77 -3.24
N CYS A 173 3.22 1.05 -2.48
CA CYS A 173 3.49 0.36 -1.22
C CYS A 173 3.07 1.25 -0.06
N ILE A 174 2.22 0.76 0.82
CA ILE A 174 1.58 1.53 1.90
C ILE A 174 1.77 0.80 3.21
N ASN A 175 2.41 1.43 4.19
CA ASN A 175 2.53 0.89 5.52
C ASN A 175 1.14 0.86 6.16
N ASN A 176 0.64 -0.34 6.41
CA ASN A 176 -0.69 -0.62 6.95
C ASN A 176 -0.60 -1.04 8.43
N SER A 177 0.51 -0.68 9.10
CA SER A 177 0.75 -0.95 10.52
C SER A 177 -0.20 -0.16 11.42
N SER A 178 -0.58 -0.76 12.54
CA SER A 178 -1.27 -0.10 13.64
C SER A 178 -0.51 -0.18 14.97
N ALA A 179 0.76 -0.60 14.92
CA ALA A 179 1.62 -0.70 16.09
C ALA A 179 1.90 0.67 16.73
N PRO A 180 1.91 0.77 18.07
CA PRO A 180 2.24 2.02 18.75
C PRO A 180 3.70 2.43 18.52
N PHE A 181 3.94 3.74 18.45
CA PHE A 181 5.30 4.28 18.45
C PHE A 181 6.01 3.96 19.77
N SER A 182 7.30 3.58 19.68
CA SER A 182 8.14 3.39 20.85
C SER A 182 9.58 3.81 20.55
N SER A 183 10.20 4.54 21.48
CA SER A 183 11.62 4.90 21.42
C SER A 183 12.53 3.74 21.83
N SER A 184 12.00 2.72 22.52
CA SER A 184 12.77 1.58 23.02
C SER A 184 12.62 0.33 22.15
N SER A 185 11.64 0.29 21.25
CA SER A 185 11.38 -0.83 20.35
C SER A 185 10.91 -0.29 19.00
N ALA A 186 11.66 -0.61 17.94
CA ALA A 186 11.33 -0.16 16.60
C ALA A 186 10.11 -0.91 16.06
N HIS A 187 9.00 -0.20 15.91
CA HIS A 187 7.76 -0.71 15.30
C HIS A 187 7.43 0.07 14.05
N TRP A 188 6.86 -0.60 13.06
CA TRP A 188 6.41 0.06 11.84
C TRP A 188 5.35 1.11 12.13
N GLN A 189 5.48 2.30 11.53
CA GLN A 189 4.54 3.41 11.70
C GLN A 189 3.68 3.57 10.45
N GLY A 190 2.43 3.17 10.56
CA GLY A 190 1.49 3.07 9.43
C GLY A 190 0.90 4.38 8.95
N THR A 191 0.15 4.26 7.87
CA THR A 191 -0.57 5.34 7.19
C THR A 191 -1.97 4.84 6.81
N LEU A 192 -2.88 5.77 6.54
CA LEU A 192 -4.17 5.47 5.93
C LEU A 192 -4.11 5.84 4.46
N HIS A 193 -4.86 5.13 3.64
CA HIS A 193 -4.93 5.43 2.21
C HIS A 193 -6.35 5.74 1.77
N THR A 194 -6.46 6.49 0.68
CA THR A 194 -7.70 6.90 0.05
C THR A 194 -7.51 6.85 -1.44
N ALA A 195 -8.47 6.25 -2.14
CA ALA A 195 -8.56 6.28 -3.59
C ALA A 195 -9.84 7.04 -3.96
N LYS A 196 -9.72 8.07 -4.79
CA LYS A 196 -10.86 8.79 -5.33
C LYS A 196 -10.96 8.51 -6.82
N ILE A 197 -12.05 7.90 -7.24
CA ILE A 197 -12.37 7.67 -8.64
C ILE A 197 -13.09 8.91 -9.16
N LEU A 198 -12.53 9.56 -10.19
CA LEU A 198 -13.04 10.85 -10.66
C LEU A 198 -14.33 10.71 -11.47
N ALA A 199 -14.36 9.72 -12.37
CA ALA A 199 -15.51 9.36 -13.18
C ALA A 199 -15.56 7.82 -13.30
N PRO A 200 -16.33 7.12 -12.44
CA PRO A 200 -16.45 5.67 -12.53
C PRO A 200 -17.17 5.26 -13.81
N ASP A 201 -16.71 4.19 -14.45
CA ASP A 201 -17.32 3.63 -15.66
C ASP A 201 -17.12 2.10 -15.67
N GLU A 202 -18.19 1.38 -15.31
CA GLU A 202 -18.18 -0.08 -15.17
C GLU A 202 -18.08 -0.83 -16.51
N SER A 203 -18.17 -0.13 -17.65
CA SER A 203 -17.84 -0.73 -18.94
C SER A 203 -16.33 -0.92 -19.12
N LYS A 204 -15.52 -0.12 -18.41
CA LYS A 204 -14.05 -0.15 -18.43
C LYS A 204 -13.49 -0.93 -17.24
N ARG A 205 -12.16 -1.01 -17.15
CA ARG A 205 -11.45 -1.70 -16.07
C ARG A 205 -10.45 -0.80 -15.38
N ARG A 206 -10.42 -0.89 -14.06
CA ARG A 206 -9.37 -0.34 -13.20
C ARG A 206 -8.82 -1.47 -12.34
N VAL A 207 -7.88 -2.22 -12.93
CA VAL A 207 -7.35 -3.45 -12.34
C VAL A 207 -6.30 -3.10 -11.28
N ILE A 208 -6.51 -3.65 -10.08
CA ILE A 208 -5.58 -3.60 -8.96
C ILE A 208 -5.16 -5.02 -8.61
N ASN A 209 -3.85 -5.20 -8.52
CA ASN A 209 -3.20 -6.39 -7.99
C ASN A 209 -2.82 -6.07 -6.54
N SER A 210 -3.50 -6.66 -5.55
CA SER A 210 -3.26 -6.38 -4.14
C SER A 210 -2.52 -7.54 -3.49
N THR A 211 -1.52 -7.21 -2.68
CA THR A 211 -0.92 -8.15 -1.74
C THR A 211 -0.83 -7.52 -0.36
N MET A 212 -1.13 -8.32 0.67
CA MET A 212 -0.92 -7.93 2.06
C MET A 212 0.25 -8.72 2.62
N ILE A 213 1.22 -8.01 3.19
CA ILE A 213 2.49 -8.58 3.64
C ILE A 213 2.72 -8.17 5.09
N ALA A 214 3.07 -9.13 5.95
CA ALA A 214 3.29 -8.90 7.37
C ALA A 214 4.68 -9.31 7.83
N SER A 215 5.19 -8.58 8.82
CA SER A 215 6.38 -8.99 9.58
C SER A 215 6.02 -10.15 10.51
N ALA A 216 6.75 -11.26 10.41
CA ALA A 216 6.51 -12.48 11.18
C ALA A 216 7.79 -13.09 11.75
N ALA A 217 7.67 -14.02 12.69
CA ALA A 217 8.81 -14.71 13.29
C ALA A 217 9.66 -15.44 12.21
N PRO A 218 10.98 -15.58 12.38
CA PRO A 218 11.82 -16.33 11.44
C PRO A 218 11.29 -17.75 11.24
N GLY A 219 11.30 -18.23 10.00
CA GLY A 219 10.76 -19.54 9.63
C GLY A 219 9.23 -19.59 9.50
N SER A 220 8.52 -18.48 9.70
CA SER A 220 7.09 -18.39 9.39
C SER A 220 6.85 -18.57 7.89
N ILE A 221 5.78 -19.29 7.54
CA ILE A 221 5.40 -19.57 6.15
C ILE A 221 4.36 -18.56 5.65
N ASP A 222 4.34 -18.34 4.33
CA ASP A 222 3.28 -17.58 3.67
C ASP A 222 1.92 -18.26 3.90
N GLN A 223 0.87 -17.46 4.14
CA GLN A 223 -0.52 -17.96 4.15
C GLN A 223 -1.05 -18.18 2.73
N VAL A 224 -0.36 -17.62 1.75
CA VAL A 224 -0.59 -17.84 0.32
C VAL A 224 0.41 -18.89 -0.14
N ASP A 225 -0.11 -20.05 -0.55
CA ASP A 225 0.75 -21.12 -1.06
C ASP A 225 1.30 -20.79 -2.47
N GLU A 226 2.31 -21.58 -2.89
CA GLU A 226 2.99 -21.38 -4.16
C GLU A 226 2.03 -21.50 -5.36
N ALA A 227 1.06 -22.41 -5.30
CA ALA A 227 0.08 -22.59 -6.36
C ALA A 227 -0.83 -21.36 -6.51
N THR A 228 -1.29 -20.79 -5.39
CA THR A 228 -2.11 -19.57 -5.35
C THR A 228 -1.32 -18.36 -5.82
N LEU A 229 -0.06 -18.23 -5.40
CA LEU A 229 0.82 -17.15 -5.87
C LEU A 229 1.08 -17.28 -7.38
N ASN A 230 1.37 -18.49 -7.86
CA ASN A 230 1.58 -18.75 -9.28
C ASN A 230 0.32 -18.45 -10.10
N HIS A 231 -0.86 -18.82 -9.60
CA HIS A 231 -2.13 -18.46 -10.23
C HIS A 231 -2.32 -16.94 -10.25
N PHE A 232 -2.09 -16.24 -9.13
CA PHE A 232 -2.16 -14.78 -9.08
C PHE A 232 -1.27 -14.13 -10.15
N ILE A 233 -0.02 -14.61 -10.32
CA ILE A 233 0.91 -14.07 -11.32
C ILE A 233 0.39 -14.30 -12.76
N HIS A 234 -0.12 -15.49 -13.06
CA HIS A 234 -0.42 -15.89 -14.45
C HIS A 234 -1.87 -15.72 -14.88
N THR A 235 -2.80 -15.47 -13.95
CA THR A 235 -4.23 -15.40 -14.28
C THR A 235 -4.58 -14.21 -15.19
N SER A 236 -5.48 -14.45 -16.15
CA SER A 236 -6.20 -13.41 -16.88
C SER A 236 -7.43 -12.91 -16.12
N GLU A 237 -7.88 -13.65 -15.11
CA GLU A 237 -9.12 -13.37 -14.41
C GLU A 237 -9.02 -12.07 -13.59
N VAL A 238 -10.09 -11.26 -13.66
CA VAL A 238 -10.26 -10.05 -12.85
C VAL A 238 -11.54 -10.20 -12.04
N LYS A 239 -11.41 -10.21 -10.71
CA LYS A 239 -12.57 -10.22 -9.83
C LYS A 239 -13.30 -8.88 -9.90
N ARG A 240 -14.57 -8.90 -10.30
CA ARG A 240 -15.40 -7.69 -10.42
C ARG A 240 -16.51 -7.65 -9.37
N ARG A 241 -16.80 -8.81 -8.76
CA ARG A 241 -17.79 -8.94 -7.70
C ARG A 241 -17.25 -8.35 -6.39
N GLY A 242 -17.77 -7.17 -6.04
CA GLY A 242 -17.73 -6.62 -4.69
C GLY A 242 -18.96 -7.06 -3.87
N TYR A 243 -18.97 -6.71 -2.58
CA TYR A 243 -20.12 -6.93 -1.69
C TYR A 243 -21.42 -6.27 -2.19
N ASP A 244 -21.29 -5.21 -2.98
CA ASP A 244 -22.34 -4.38 -3.59
C ASP A 244 -22.50 -4.58 -5.11
N LYS A 245 -21.58 -5.29 -5.76
CA LYS A 245 -21.57 -5.51 -7.22
C LYS A 245 -21.83 -6.97 -7.61
N SER A 246 -22.78 -7.61 -6.93
CA SER A 246 -23.18 -9.00 -7.21
C SER A 246 -23.72 -9.22 -8.64
N HIS A 247 -24.13 -8.13 -9.31
CA HIS A 247 -24.62 -8.15 -10.69
C HIS A 247 -23.51 -8.26 -11.75
N LEU A 248 -22.24 -8.02 -11.39
CA LEU A 248 -21.12 -8.17 -12.32
C LEU A 248 -20.65 -9.64 -12.37
N LYS A 249 -20.19 -10.07 -13.55
CA LYS A 249 -19.46 -11.33 -13.71
C LYS A 249 -17.97 -11.03 -13.66
N ASP A 250 -17.22 -11.92 -13.04
CA ASP A 250 -15.76 -11.88 -13.12
C ASP A 250 -15.34 -12.12 -14.57
N ASP A 251 -14.27 -11.45 -14.99
CA ASP A 251 -13.71 -11.66 -16.33
C ASP A 251 -12.90 -12.96 -16.31
N VAL A 252 -13.01 -13.76 -17.37
CA VAL A 252 -12.21 -14.97 -17.61
C VAL A 252 -11.25 -14.70 -18.76
#